data_AF-A0A7X7KD75-F1
#
_entry.id   AF-A0A7X7KD75-F1
#
_cell.length_a   1.000
_cell.length_b   1.000
_cell.length_c   1.000
_cell.angle_alpha   90.00
_cell.angle_beta   90.00
_cell.angle_gamma   90.00
#
_symmetry.space_group_name_H-M   'P 1'
#
loop_
_entity.id
_entity.type
_entity.pdbx_description
1 polymer ?
#
loop_
_entity_poly.entity_id
_entity_poly.type
_entity_poly.pdbx_seq_one_letter_code
_entity_poly.pdbx_strand_id
1 'polypeptide(L)' 'MTTTVDAVYEGGVFRPTRLVALTEGTHVEVVIPTAVPPCEPKAVAERLARIAGKACQTGQSESTSSNHDQFLYGENSHK' A
#
# COMPACT_ATOMS: atom_id res chain seq x y z
N MET A 1 -11.43 -13.22 24.75
CA MET A 1 -12.00 -13.73 23.48
C MET A 1 -12.76 -12.61 22.80
N THR A 2 -12.73 -12.55 21.48
CA THR A 2 -13.44 -11.54 20.68
C THR A 2 -14.60 -12.20 19.95
N THR A 3 -15.76 -11.55 19.93
CA THR A 3 -16.96 -12.01 19.23
C THR A 3 -17.33 -10.95 18.20
N THR A 4 -17.37 -11.31 16.92
CA THR A 4 -17.83 -10.41 15.86
C THR A 4 -19.36 -10.39 15.87
N VAL A 5 -19.92 -9.18 15.88
CA VAL A 5 -21.37 -8.95 15.91
C VAL A 5 -21.77 -8.22 14.64
N ASP A 6 -22.67 -8.82 13.87
CA ASP A 6 -23.26 -8.16 12.71
C ASP A 6 -24.35 -7.19 13.17
N ALA A 7 -24.26 -5.93 12.74
CA ALA A 7 -25.18 -4.87 13.10
C ALA A 7 -25.52 -3.99 11.90
N VAL A 8 -26.71 -3.38 11.94
CA VAL A 8 -27.14 -2.35 10.98
C VAL A 8 -27.04 -0.99 11.66
N TYR A 9 -26.51 -0.01 10.94
CA TYR A 9 -26.46 1.38 11.42
C TYR A 9 -27.72 2.14 10.97
N GLU A 10 -28.60 2.46 11.92
CA GLU A 10 -29.86 3.16 11.65
C GLU A 10 -30.08 4.29 12.66
N GLY A 11 -30.32 5.51 12.15
CA GLY A 11 -30.65 6.66 12.99
C GLY A 11 -29.57 7.03 14.01
N GLY A 12 -28.29 6.76 13.70
CA GLY A 12 -27.18 7.06 14.61
C GLY A 12 -26.80 5.91 15.56
N VAL A 13 -27.50 4.78 15.52
CA VAL A 13 -27.33 3.67 16.47
C VAL A 13 -26.96 2.38 15.72
N PHE A 14 -25.95 1.66 16.21
CA PHE A 14 -25.63 0.30 15.74
C PHE A 14 -26.59 -0.70 16.38
N ARG A 15 -27.44 -1.32 15.57
CA ARG A 15 -28.45 -2.31 15.99
C ARG A 15 -27.97 -3.72 15.61
N PRO A 16 -27.61 -4.57 16.59
CA PRO A 16 -27.25 -5.96 16.30
C PRO A 16 -28.38 -6.69 15.57
N THR A 17 -28.03 -7.49 14.57
CA THR A 17 -28.98 -8.35 13.86
C THR A 17 -29.40 -9.57 14.69
N ARG A 18 -28.61 -9.92 15.71
CA ARG A 18 -28.87 -10.98 16.68
C ARG A 18 -28.66 -10.44 18.09
N LEU A 19 -29.41 -10.98 19.05
CA LEU A 19 -29.23 -10.65 20.46
C LEU A 19 -27.82 -11.01 20.92
N VAL A 20 -27.17 -10.06 21.58
CA VAL A 20 -25.83 -10.26 22.17
C VAL A 20 -25.96 -10.04 23.67
N ALA A 21 -25.51 -11.02 24.45
CA ALA A 21 -25.48 -10.91 25.89
C ALA A 21 -24.27 -10.09 26.32
N LEU A 22 -24.44 -8.76 26.40
CA LEU A 22 -23.48 -7.83 26.97
C LEU A 22 -24.13 -7.05 28.12
N THR A 23 -23.35 -6.74 29.15
CA THR A 23 -23.81 -5.87 30.24
C THR A 23 -23.82 -4.41 29.78
N GLU A 24 -24.73 -3.61 30.32
CA GLU A 24 -24.73 -2.17 30.05
C GLU A 24 -23.39 -1.52 30.47
N GLY A 25 -22.94 -0.53 29.71
CA GLY A 25 -21.65 0.12 29.93
C GLY A 25 -20.42 -0.67 29.44
N THR A 26 -20.62 -1.84 28.83
CA THR A 26 -19.52 -2.60 28.22
C THR A 26 -18.94 -1.81 27.04
N HIS A 27 -17.65 -1.48 27.12
CA HIS A 27 -16.93 -0.85 26.01
C HIS A 27 -16.64 -1.88 24.92
N VAL A 28 -16.96 -1.53 23.67
CA VAL A 28 -16.72 -2.38 22.50
C VAL A 28 -16.02 -1.59 21.40
N GLU A 29 -15.20 -2.28 20.62
CA GLU A 29 -14.58 -1.73 19.41
C GLU A 29 -15.44 -2.09 18.19
N VAL A 30 -15.67 -1.11 17.31
CA VAL A 30 -16.48 -1.29 16.10
C VAL A 30 -15.58 -1.22 14.88
N VAL A 31 -15.59 -2.28 14.07
CA VAL A 31 -14.88 -2.34 12.80
C VAL A 31 -15.86 -2.10 11.65
N ILE A 32 -15.68 -1.01 10.92
CA ILE A 32 -16.50 -0.69 9.73
C ILE A 32 -15.67 -1.04 8.49
N PRO A 33 -16.08 -2.01 7.68
CA PRO A 33 -15.38 -2.33 6.45
C PRO A 33 -15.58 -1.20 5.44
N THR A 34 -14.53 -0.42 5.20
CA THR A 34 -14.52 0.53 4.09
C THR A 34 -14.38 -0.26 2.80
N ALA A 35 -15.38 -0.21 1.93
CA ALA A 35 -15.23 -0.71 0.58
C ALA A 35 -14.10 0.09 -0.09
N VAL A 36 -12.98 -0.58 -0.37
CA VAL A 36 -11.93 0.02 -1.20
C VAL A 36 -12.55 0.24 -2.57
N PRO A 37 -12.69 1.48 -3.06
CA PRO A 37 -13.18 1.69 -4.41
C PRO A 37 -12.26 0.91 -5.35
N PRO A 38 -12.79 0.19 -6.35
CA PRO A 38 -11.96 -0.55 -7.29
C PRO A 38 -10.92 0.41 -7.85
N CYS A 39 -9.63 0.12 -7.63
CA CYS A 39 -8.55 0.89 -8.23
C CYS A 39 -8.77 0.89 -9.73
N GLU A 40 -9.19 2.01 -10.29
CA GLU A 40 -9.33 2.13 -11.73
C GLU A 40 -7.95 1.87 -12.36
N PRO A 41 -7.82 0.90 -13.28
CA PRO A 41 -6.53 0.51 -13.84
C PRO A 41 -5.79 1.70 -14.50
N LYS A 42 -6.53 2.74 -14.92
CA LYS A 42 -5.97 3.98 -15.46
C LYS A 42 -5.06 4.72 -14.49
N ALA A 43 -5.39 4.76 -13.19
CA ALA A 43 -4.61 5.51 -12.20
C ALA A 43 -3.21 4.90 -11.97
N VAL A 44 -3.08 3.58 -12.12
CA VAL A 44 -1.79 2.87 -11.99
C VAL A 44 -0.96 3.06 -13.25
N ALA A 45 -1.57 2.94 -14.43
CA ALA A 45 -0.89 3.15 -15.71
C ALA A 45 -0.34 4.58 -15.86
N GLU A 46 -1.11 5.59 -15.46
CA GLU A 46 -0.67 7.00 -15.49
C GLU A 46 0.47 7.28 -14.50
N ARG A 47 0.45 6.67 -13.31
CA ARG A 47 1.55 6.77 -12.34
C ARG A 47 2.83 6.13 -12.88
N LEU A 48 2.74 4.95 -13.48
CA LEU A 48 3.89 4.27 -14.09
C LEU A 48 4.45 5.05 -15.28
N ALA A 49 3.60 5.60 -16.15
CA ALA A 49 4.02 6.44 -17.27
C ALA A 49 4.77 7.69 -16.80
N ARG A 50 4.34 8.32 -15.70
CA ARG A 50 5.02 9.49 -15.10
C ARG A 50 6.40 9.14 -14.55
N ILE A 51 6.57 7.96 -13.96
CA ILE A 51 7.86 7.49 -13.43
C ILE A 51 8.81 7.17 -14.58
N ALA A 52 8.33 6.46 -15.61
CA ALA A 52 9.13 6.12 -16.80
C ALA A 52 9.56 7.37 -17.58
N GLY A 53 8.68 8.36 -17.73
CA GLY A 53 9.00 9.63 -18.40
C GLY A 53 10.08 10.45 -17.70
N LYS A 54 10.19 10.37 -16.36
CA LYS A 54 11.26 11.01 -15.60
C LYS A 54 12.62 10.32 -15.79
N ALA A 55 12.64 8.99 -15.91
CA ALA A 55 13.88 8.24 -16.11
C ALA A 55 14.53 8.52 -17.48
N CYS A 56 13.74 8.89 -18.50
CA CYS A 56 14.26 9.24 -19.83
C CYS A 56 14.90 10.64 -19.92
N GLN A 57 14.73 11.51 -18.91
CA GLN A 57 15.32 12.86 -18.91
C GLN A 57 16.71 12.93 -18.28
N THR A 58 17.18 11.88 -17.62
CA THR A 58 18.57 11.74 -17.14
C THR A 58 19.46 11.13 -18.22
N GLY A 59 19.44 11.71 -19.42
CA GLY A 59 20.37 11.41 -20.50
C GLY A 59 21.54 12.37 -20.46
N GLN A 60 22.41 12.24 -19.46
CA GLN A 60 23.81 12.71 -19.46
C GLN A 60 24.43 12.31 -18.11
N SER A 61 24.87 11.06 -18.02
CA SER A 61 25.96 10.71 -17.10
C SER A 61 27.03 10.10 -17.97
N GLU A 62 28.14 10.83 -18.08
CA GLU A 62 29.33 10.44 -18.80
C GLU A 62 29.74 9.01 -18.38
N SER A 63 29.75 8.12 -19.37
CA SER A 63 30.53 6.87 -19.40
C SER A 63 30.57 6.04 -18.10
N THR A 64 29.43 5.54 -17.63
CA THR A 64 29.41 4.37 -16.72
C THR A 64 29.83 3.08 -17.45
N SER A 65 29.80 3.06 -18.79
CA SER A 65 30.11 1.86 -19.59
C SER A 65 31.59 1.58 -19.81
N SER A 66 32.46 2.58 -19.67
CA SER A 66 33.88 2.41 -20.02
C SER A 66 34.74 1.88 -18.87
N ASN A 67 34.24 1.92 -17.63
CA ASN A 67 34.99 1.57 -16.42
C ASN A 67 34.28 0.53 -15.54
N HIS A 68 33.38 -0.28 -16.13
CA HIS A 68 32.68 -1.33 -15.38
C HIS A 68 33.64 -2.28 -14.68
N ASP A 69 34.75 -2.64 -15.34
CA ASP A 69 35.72 -3.59 -14.79
C ASP A 69 36.43 -3.01 -13.56
N GLN A 70 36.74 -1.71 -13.54
CA GLN A 70 37.33 -1.05 -12.37
C GLN A 70 36.35 -1.01 -11.20
N PHE A 71 35.07 -0.81 -11.46
CA PHE A 71 34.02 -0.74 -10.44
C PHE A 71 33.69 -2.11 -9.83
N LEU A 72 33.69 -3.15 -10.67
CA LEU A 72 33.33 -4.51 -10.24
C LEU A 72 34.49 -5.27 -9.62
N TYR A 73 35.71 -5.03 -10.09
CA TYR A 73 36.87 -5.86 -9.70
C TYR A 73 37.94 -5.10 -8.91
N GLY A 74 37.88 -3.75 -8.86
CA GLY A 74 38.86 -2.92 -8.16
C GLY A 74 40.28 -3.02 -8.73
N GLU A 75 41.15 -2.07 -8.38
CA GLU A 75 42.53 -1.97 -8.87
C GLU A 75 43.51 -3.05 -8.34
N ASN A 76 43.02 -4.25 -8.01
CA ASN A 76 43.86 -5.36 -7.50
C ASN A 76 43.80 -6.61 -8.38
N SER A 77 43.60 -6.46 -9.69
CA SER A 77 43.79 -7.55 -10.65
C SER A 77 45.20 -7.50 -11.28
N HIS A 78 46.24 -7.43 -10.46
CA HIS A 78 47.60 -7.79 -10.89
C HIS A 78 48.29 -8.67 -9.85
N LYS A 79 48.74 -9.80 -10.35
CA LYS A 79 49.52 -10.85 -9.72
C LYS A 79 50.96 -10.40 -9.48
#